data_AF-A0A7C6B0Y9-F1
#
_entry.id   AF-A0A7C6B0Y9-F1
#
_cell.length_a   1.000
_cell.length_b   1.000
_cell.length_c   1.000
_cell.angle_alpha   90.00
_cell.angle_beta   90.00
_cell.angle_gamma   90.00
#
_symmetry.space_group_name_H-M   'P 1'
#
loop_
_entity.id
_entity.type
_entity.pdbx_description
1 polymer ?
#
loop_
_entity_poly.entity_id
_entity_poly.type
_entity_poly.pdbx_seq_one_letter_code
_entity_poly.pdbx_strand_id
1 'polypeptide(L)'
;MISLPREKDFLVGIDSDGCAFDTMELKHKECFIPNIIYYYNLQGVSKYAREVAEFVNLYSKSRGINRFPALIETLERLRRRPEVKARKVKITVPESLKKWMQTEKKLGNPALEQAVQATNDPELKQALEWSRAVNQSVAWMVHGVPPFPFVRESLEKLSHVADIIVVSATPEEALKREWAEHGLDRYVRAILGQESGTKKDFLGLS
;
A
#
# COMPACT_ATOMS: atom_id res chain seq x y z
N MET A 1 20.13 -10.79 1.55
CA MET A 1 19.06 -11.22 2.47
C MET A 1 19.19 -10.39 3.73
N ILE A 2 18.08 -9.91 4.27
CA ILE A 2 18.08 -9.26 5.58
C ILE A 2 18.36 -10.35 6.61
N SER A 3 19.43 -10.23 7.38
CA SER A 3 19.77 -11.14 8.47
C SER A 3 19.35 -10.48 9.78
N LEU A 4 18.44 -11.13 10.51
CA LEU A 4 17.97 -10.66 11.82
C LEU A 4 18.34 -11.72 12.87
N PRO A 5 19.49 -11.61 13.56
CA PRO A 5 19.88 -12.62 14.53
C PRO A 5 18.87 -12.64 15.68
N ARG A 6 18.38 -13.83 16.03
CA ARG A 6 17.45 -14.05 17.14
C ARG A 6 18.06 -13.56 18.46
N GLU A 7 17.38 -12.62 19.12
CA GLU A 7 17.75 -12.15 20.47
C GLU A 7 16.70 -12.57 21.52
N LYS A 8 15.48 -12.90 21.08
CA LYS A 8 14.34 -13.24 21.93
C LYS A 8 13.71 -14.57 21.56
N ASP A 9 12.78 -15.04 22.39
CA ASP A 9 12.14 -16.34 22.18
C ASP A 9 11.06 -16.34 21.10
N PHE A 10 10.50 -15.17 20.82
CA PHE A 10 9.43 -14.99 19.85
C PHE A 10 9.82 -13.95 18.81
N LEU A 11 9.29 -14.11 17.60
CA LEU A 11 9.30 -13.09 16.54
C LEU A 11 7.88 -12.60 16.35
N VAL A 12 7.67 -11.28 16.41
CA VAL A 12 6.36 -10.65 16.20
C VAL A 12 6.47 -9.68 15.03
N GLY A 13 5.69 -9.94 13.97
CA GLY A 13 5.51 -9.01 12.86
C GLY A 13 4.30 -8.11 13.10
N ILE A 14 4.52 -6.80 13.14
CA ILE A 14 3.47 -5.79 13.30
C ILE A 14 3.21 -5.10 11.97
N ASP A 15 1.97 -5.12 11.51
CA ASP A 15 1.56 -4.26 10.40
C ASP A 15 1.47 -2.80 10.85
N SER A 16 1.85 -1.88 9.99
CA SER A 16 1.85 -0.45 10.34
C SER A 16 0.46 0.15 10.16
N ASP A 17 0.00 0.20 8.92
CA ASP A 17 -1.22 0.92 8.55
C ASP A 17 -2.47 0.14 8.94
N GLY A 18 -3.34 0.78 9.75
CA GLY A 18 -4.57 0.18 10.23
C GLY A 18 -4.36 -0.90 11.29
N CYS A 19 -3.16 -0.97 11.90
CA CYS A 19 -2.85 -1.81 13.06
C CYS A 19 -2.05 -1.03 14.12
N ALA A 20 -0.92 -0.43 13.76
CA ALA A 20 -0.20 0.50 14.65
C ALA A 20 -0.75 1.93 14.54
N PHE A 21 -1.11 2.37 13.34
CA PHE A 21 -1.57 3.74 13.07
C PHE A 21 -2.93 3.79 12.36
N ASP A 22 -3.74 4.80 12.66
CA ASP A 22 -5.03 5.05 11.99
C ASP A 22 -4.87 5.83 10.67
N THR A 23 -3.98 5.34 9.82
CA THR A 23 -3.56 6.02 8.58
C THR A 23 -4.30 5.53 7.35
N MET A 24 -5.00 4.39 7.42
CA MET A 24 -5.60 3.74 6.25
C MET A 24 -6.64 4.63 5.58
N GLU A 25 -7.58 5.19 6.35
CA GLU A 25 -8.61 6.05 5.76
C GLU A 25 -8.01 7.31 5.15
N LEU A 26 -7.10 7.98 5.86
CA LEU A 26 -6.41 9.17 5.37
C LEU A 26 -5.64 8.88 4.07
N LYS A 27 -4.80 7.84 4.05
CA LYS A 27 -4.04 7.43 2.87
C LYS A 27 -4.98 7.17 1.69
N HIS A 28 -6.02 6.36 1.88
CA HIS A 28 -6.87 6.00 0.75
C HIS A 28 -7.75 7.16 0.27
N LYS A 29 -8.47 7.84 1.18
CA LYS A 29 -9.44 8.88 0.83
C LYS A 29 -8.78 10.15 0.29
N GLU A 30 -7.61 10.51 0.82
CA GLU A 30 -6.93 11.77 0.46
C GLU A 30 -5.75 11.58 -0.51
N CYS A 31 -5.14 10.39 -0.60
CA CYS A 31 -3.98 10.17 -1.47
C CYS A 31 -4.29 9.22 -2.63
N PHE A 32 -4.76 7.99 -2.37
CA PHE A 32 -4.92 7.00 -3.44
C PHE A 32 -6.10 7.34 -4.36
N ILE A 33 -7.27 7.57 -3.78
CA ILE A 33 -8.51 7.73 -4.54
C ILE A 33 -8.49 8.97 -5.44
N PRO A 34 -8.02 10.16 -4.99
CA PRO A 34 -7.87 11.31 -5.88
C PRO A 34 -6.94 11.04 -7.05
N ASN A 35 -5.81 10.36 -6.81
CA ASN A 35 -4.88 9.98 -7.87
C ASN A 35 -5.48 8.93 -8.82
N ILE A 36 -6.23 7.94 -8.34
CA ILE A 36 -6.96 6.99 -9.21
C ILE A 36 -7.93 7.76 -10.11
N ILE A 37 -8.69 8.71 -9.55
CA ILE A 37 -9.65 9.51 -10.32
C ILE A 37 -8.96 10.35 -11.39
N TYR A 38 -7.85 10.99 -11.03
CA TYR A 38 -7.09 11.85 -11.94
C TYR A 38 -6.43 11.06 -13.06
N TYR A 39 -5.56 10.09 -12.72
CA TYR A 39 -4.74 9.37 -13.71
C TYR A 39 -5.56 8.47 -14.63
N TYR A 40 -6.71 7.96 -14.19
CA TYR A 40 -7.58 7.09 -14.99
C TYR A 40 -8.79 7.81 -15.59
N ASN A 41 -8.79 9.15 -15.59
CA ASN A 41 -9.82 10.00 -16.21
C ASN A 41 -11.25 9.68 -15.73
N LEU A 42 -11.42 9.49 -14.42
CA LEU A 42 -12.70 9.05 -13.81
C LEU A 42 -13.56 10.20 -13.29
N GLN A 43 -13.25 11.46 -13.62
CA GLN A 43 -13.92 12.65 -13.09
C GLN A 43 -15.45 12.59 -13.31
N GLY A 44 -15.89 12.13 -14.48
CA GLY A 44 -17.31 11.99 -14.83
C GLY A 44 -18.08 10.94 -14.00
N VAL A 45 -17.39 10.09 -13.26
CA VAL A 45 -17.95 9.07 -12.34
C VAL A 45 -17.26 9.11 -10.97
N SER A 46 -16.68 10.25 -10.60
CA SER A 46 -15.82 10.39 -9.42
C SER A 46 -16.47 9.88 -8.14
N LYS A 47 -17.74 10.22 -7.90
CA LYS A 47 -18.53 9.67 -6.78
C LYS A 47 -18.44 8.14 -6.70
N TYR A 48 -18.73 7.46 -7.81
CA TYR A 48 -18.74 6.00 -7.86
C TYR A 48 -17.34 5.39 -7.83
N ALA A 49 -16.35 6.09 -8.39
CA ALA A 49 -14.95 5.70 -8.28
C ALA A 49 -14.47 5.73 -6.82
N ARG A 50 -14.85 6.75 -6.04
CA ARG A 50 -14.58 6.81 -4.59
C ARG A 50 -15.20 5.63 -3.86
N GLU A 51 -16.51 5.42 -4.02
CA GLU A 51 -17.24 4.33 -3.36
C GLU A 51 -16.62 2.95 -3.64
N VAL A 52 -16.25 2.66 -4.89
CA VAL A 52 -15.63 1.38 -5.26
C VAL A 52 -14.23 1.26 -4.69
N ALA A 53 -13.42 2.31 -4.78
CA ALA A 53 -12.06 2.29 -4.28
C ALA A 53 -12.00 2.15 -2.76
N GLU A 54 -12.90 2.82 -2.02
CA GLU A 54 -13.07 2.64 -0.58
C GLU A 54 -13.49 1.20 -0.25
N PHE A 55 -14.48 0.65 -0.96
CA PHE A 55 -14.87 -0.73 -0.74
C PHE A 55 -13.70 -1.70 -0.93
N VAL A 56 -12.98 -1.60 -2.06
CA VAL A 56 -11.84 -2.48 -2.35
C VAL A 56 -10.76 -2.37 -1.26
N ASN A 57 -10.37 -1.15 -0.91
CA ASN A 57 -9.17 -0.92 -0.10
C ASN A 57 -9.41 -0.86 1.41
N LEU A 58 -10.62 -0.53 1.86
CA LEU A 58 -10.94 -0.30 3.27
C LEU A 58 -11.97 -1.29 3.82
N TYR A 59 -12.97 -1.68 3.02
CA TYR A 59 -14.18 -2.32 3.56
C TYR A 59 -14.50 -3.69 2.94
N SER A 60 -13.54 -4.32 2.25
CA SER A 60 -13.71 -5.64 1.64
C SER A 60 -12.64 -6.63 2.12
N LYS A 61 -12.77 -7.90 1.70
CA LYS A 61 -11.75 -8.93 1.94
C LYS A 61 -10.44 -8.67 1.18
N SER A 62 -10.44 -7.75 0.22
CA SER A 62 -9.24 -7.28 -0.49
C SER A 62 -8.53 -6.13 0.25
N ARG A 63 -9.00 -5.74 1.45
CA ARG A 63 -8.33 -4.71 2.26
C ARG A 63 -6.85 -5.05 2.46
N GLY A 64 -5.98 -4.09 2.19
CA GLY A 64 -4.53 -4.22 2.39
C GLY A 64 -3.78 -5.03 1.32
N ILE A 65 -4.41 -5.36 0.18
CA ILE A 65 -3.68 -5.91 -0.97
C ILE A 65 -2.74 -4.86 -1.59
N ASN A 66 -1.80 -5.32 -2.42
CA ASN A 66 -0.91 -4.42 -3.15
C ASN A 66 -1.70 -3.42 -4.02
N ARG A 67 -1.14 -2.21 -4.17
CA ARG A 67 -1.74 -1.09 -4.89
C ARG A 67 -2.14 -1.41 -6.35
N PHE A 68 -1.35 -2.21 -7.07
CA PHE A 68 -1.64 -2.50 -8.49
C PHE A 68 -2.81 -3.48 -8.65
N PRO A 69 -2.86 -4.62 -7.93
CA PRO A 69 -4.08 -5.44 -7.86
C PRO A 69 -5.32 -4.66 -7.40
N ALA A 70 -5.18 -3.80 -6.38
CA ALA A 70 -6.30 -2.98 -5.88
C ALA A 70 -6.83 -2.00 -6.94
N LEU A 71 -5.94 -1.37 -7.70
CA LEU A 71 -6.31 -0.50 -8.81
C LEU A 71 -7.08 -1.28 -9.89
N ILE A 72 -6.58 -2.44 -10.31
CA ILE A 72 -7.27 -3.29 -11.31
C ILE A 72 -8.66 -3.68 -10.80
N GLU A 73 -8.75 -4.16 -9.56
CA GLU A 73 -10.04 -4.54 -8.97
C GLU A 73 -11.01 -3.36 -8.90
N THR A 74 -10.51 -2.17 -8.56
CA THR A 74 -11.30 -0.93 -8.54
C THR A 74 -11.87 -0.62 -9.92
N LEU A 75 -11.06 -0.60 -10.97
CA LEU A 75 -11.51 -0.30 -12.33
C LEU A 75 -12.46 -1.38 -12.88
N GLU A 76 -12.18 -2.65 -12.59
CA GLU A 76 -13.01 -3.81 -12.94
C GLU A 76 -14.41 -3.77 -12.33
N ARG A 77 -14.51 -3.39 -11.05
CA ARG A 77 -15.79 -3.23 -10.37
C ARG A 77 -16.50 -1.99 -10.85
N LEU A 78 -15.79 -0.87 -10.99
CA LEU A 78 -16.35 0.40 -11.44
C LEU A 78 -17.02 0.27 -12.81
N ARG A 79 -16.37 -0.39 -13.78
CA ARG A 79 -16.92 -0.57 -15.13
C ARG A 79 -18.23 -1.38 -15.19
N ARG A 80 -18.52 -2.17 -14.16
CA ARG A 80 -19.73 -2.99 -14.08
C ARG A 80 -20.93 -2.24 -13.51
N ARG A 81 -20.70 -1.11 -12.83
CA ARG A 81 -21.74 -0.33 -12.16
C ARG A 81 -22.80 0.20 -13.14
N PRO A 82 -24.11 0.03 -12.84
CA PRO A 82 -25.18 0.57 -13.66
C PRO A 82 -25.07 2.08 -13.88
N GLU A 83 -24.65 2.83 -12.86
CA GLU A 83 -24.57 4.30 -12.92
C GLU A 83 -23.44 4.78 -13.84
N VAL A 84 -22.33 4.02 -13.90
CA VAL A 84 -21.22 4.29 -14.82
C VAL A 84 -21.64 4.00 -16.26
N LYS A 85 -22.32 2.88 -16.49
CA LYS A 85 -22.87 2.51 -17.81
C LYS A 85 -23.90 3.54 -18.30
N ALA A 86 -24.80 3.97 -17.42
CA ALA A 86 -25.82 4.98 -17.74
C ALA A 86 -25.21 6.33 -18.16
N ARG A 87 -24.06 6.71 -17.57
CA ARG A 87 -23.30 7.91 -17.94
C ARG A 87 -22.45 7.73 -19.21
N LYS A 88 -22.41 6.53 -19.80
CA LYS A 88 -21.59 6.20 -20.99
C LYS A 88 -20.10 6.51 -20.81
N VAL A 89 -19.60 6.52 -19.58
CA VAL A 89 -18.17 6.72 -19.30
C VAL A 89 -17.44 5.41 -19.54
N LYS A 90 -16.47 5.43 -20.46
CA LYS A 90 -15.63 4.26 -20.75
C LYS A 90 -14.56 4.12 -19.67
N ILE A 91 -14.57 2.98 -18.99
CA ILE A 91 -13.53 2.62 -18.02
C ILE A 91 -12.55 1.65 -18.68
N THR A 92 -11.32 2.11 -18.90
CA THR A 92 -10.24 1.28 -19.43
C THR A 92 -9.49 0.62 -18.29
N VAL A 93 -9.33 -0.70 -18.35
CA VAL A 93 -8.50 -1.47 -17.42
C VAL A 93 -7.17 -1.75 -18.12
N PRO A 94 -6.01 -1.41 -17.52
CA PRO A 94 -4.71 -1.60 -18.17
C PRO A 94 -4.34 -3.08 -18.22
N GLU A 95 -4.44 -3.69 -19.40
CA GLU A 95 -4.16 -5.11 -19.62
C GLU A 95 -2.66 -5.43 -19.59
N SER A 96 -1.79 -4.51 -20.03
CA SER A 96 -0.34 -4.68 -19.89
C SER A 96 0.07 -4.72 -18.42
N LEU A 97 -0.57 -3.90 -17.56
CA LEU A 97 -0.34 -3.97 -16.11
C LEU A 97 -0.78 -5.32 -15.53
N LYS A 98 -1.95 -5.84 -15.95
CA LYS A 98 -2.41 -7.17 -15.55
C LYS A 98 -1.43 -8.28 -15.92
N LYS A 99 -0.92 -8.26 -17.15
CA LYS A 99 0.07 -9.23 -17.64
C LYS A 99 1.37 -9.14 -16.83
N TRP A 100 1.88 -7.94 -16.60
CA TRP A 100 3.10 -7.74 -15.81
C TRP A 100 2.96 -8.31 -14.38
N MET A 101 1.83 -8.10 -13.72
CA MET A 101 1.58 -8.63 -12.37
C MET A 101 1.53 -10.16 -12.30
N GLN A 102 1.31 -10.86 -13.42
CA GLN A 102 1.34 -12.34 -13.45
C GLN A 102 2.77 -12.88 -13.45
N THR A 103 3.72 -12.11 -13.95
CA THR A 103 5.12 -12.53 -14.10
C THR A 103 6.05 -11.93 -13.04
N GLU A 104 5.73 -10.75 -12.51
CA GLU A 104 6.53 -10.06 -11.50
C GLU A 104 6.18 -10.53 -10.08
N LYS A 105 7.20 -10.80 -9.27
CA LYS A 105 7.05 -11.23 -7.87
C LYS A 105 7.10 -10.06 -6.89
N LYS A 106 7.78 -8.96 -7.25
CA LYS A 106 7.94 -7.76 -6.42
C LYS A 106 7.18 -6.59 -7.02
N LEU A 107 5.90 -6.47 -6.64
CA LEU A 107 4.99 -5.47 -7.18
C LEU A 107 5.22 -4.06 -6.58
N GLY A 108 6.32 -3.42 -6.97
CA GLY A 108 6.70 -2.08 -6.53
C GLY A 108 7.17 -1.19 -7.68
N ASN A 109 7.35 0.11 -7.40
CA ASN A 109 7.79 1.08 -8.39
C ASN A 109 9.13 0.73 -9.07
N PRO A 110 10.16 0.21 -8.37
CA PRO A 110 11.43 -0.15 -9.03
C PRO A 110 11.26 -1.22 -10.10
N ALA A 111 10.47 -2.27 -9.83
CA ALA A 111 10.21 -3.33 -10.80
C ALA A 111 9.35 -2.83 -11.98
N LEU A 112 8.35 -1.99 -11.70
CA LEU A 112 7.52 -1.40 -12.75
C LEU A 112 8.33 -0.44 -13.63
N GLU A 113 9.27 0.32 -13.06
CA GLU A 113 10.18 1.18 -13.81
C GLU A 113 11.07 0.39 -14.77
N GLN A 114 11.63 -0.73 -14.34
CA GLN A 114 12.39 -1.63 -15.23
C GLN A 114 11.50 -2.15 -16.37
N ALA A 115 10.26 -2.56 -16.07
CA ALA A 115 9.32 -3.02 -17.09
C ALA A 115 8.96 -1.91 -18.11
N VAL A 116 8.77 -0.67 -17.64
CA VAL A 116 8.55 0.50 -18.49
C VAL A 116 9.76 0.78 -19.38
N GLN A 117 10.98 0.73 -18.84
CA GLN A 117 12.20 0.94 -19.63
C GLN A 117 12.39 -0.14 -20.70
N ALA A 118 12.09 -1.39 -20.38
CA ALA A 118 12.26 -2.52 -21.30
C ALA A 118 11.24 -2.55 -22.44
N THR A 119 10.00 -2.14 -22.17
CA THR A 119 8.87 -2.32 -23.12
C THR A 119 8.39 -1.01 -23.75
N ASN A 120 8.66 0.13 -23.10
CA ASN A 120 8.11 1.43 -23.45
C ASN A 120 6.56 1.47 -23.46
N ASP A 121 5.90 0.51 -22.81
CA ASP A 121 4.44 0.33 -22.84
C ASP A 121 3.69 1.51 -22.17
N PRO A 122 2.67 2.09 -22.83
CA PRO A 122 1.97 3.27 -22.33
C PRO A 122 1.12 3.02 -21.09
N GLU A 123 0.54 1.83 -20.93
CA GLU A 123 -0.28 1.50 -19.75
C GLU A 123 0.60 1.29 -18.51
N LEU A 124 1.77 0.66 -18.70
CA LEU A 124 2.78 0.53 -17.63
C LEU A 124 3.33 1.90 -17.21
N LYS A 125 3.58 2.81 -18.16
CA LYS A 125 3.99 4.18 -17.87
C LYS A 125 2.95 4.93 -17.05
N GLN A 126 1.68 4.89 -17.47
CA GLN A 126 0.58 5.52 -16.73
C GLN A 126 0.46 4.97 -15.30
N ALA A 127 0.60 3.65 -15.13
CA ALA A 127 0.59 3.03 -13.80
C ALA A 127 1.77 3.47 -12.94
N LEU A 128 2.97 3.64 -13.53
CA LEU A 128 4.15 4.13 -12.83
C LEU A 128 3.98 5.59 -12.39
N GLU A 129 3.47 6.45 -13.28
CA GLU A 129 3.18 7.86 -12.99
C GLU A 129 2.15 7.98 -11.87
N TRP A 130 1.03 7.25 -11.96
CA TRP A 130 0.02 7.16 -10.91
C TRP A 130 0.64 6.74 -9.57
N SER A 131 1.44 5.67 -9.57
CA SER A 131 2.02 5.15 -8.33
C SER A 131 3.04 6.10 -7.71
N ARG A 132 3.81 6.84 -8.53
CA ARG A 132 4.70 7.91 -8.05
C ARG A 132 3.91 9.08 -7.47
N ALA A 133 2.82 9.49 -8.10
CA ALA A 133 1.97 10.57 -7.61
C ALA A 133 1.27 10.23 -6.29
N VAL A 134 0.86 8.96 -6.12
CA VAL A 134 0.38 8.45 -4.83
C VAL A 134 1.46 8.58 -3.75
N ASN A 135 2.70 8.18 -4.03
CA ASN A 135 3.80 8.33 -3.06
C ASN A 135 4.03 9.80 -2.69
N GLN A 136 4.00 10.71 -3.67
CA GLN A 136 4.13 12.16 -3.42
C GLN A 136 2.98 12.68 -2.55
N SER A 137 1.74 12.25 -2.83
CA SER A 137 0.57 12.66 -2.05
C SER A 137 0.64 12.16 -0.62
N VAL A 138 1.07 10.90 -0.40
CA VAL A 138 1.29 10.35 0.95
C VAL A 138 2.40 11.09 1.68
N ALA A 139 3.51 11.38 1.00
CA ALA A 139 4.64 12.09 1.60
C ALA A 139 4.26 13.50 2.07
N TRP A 140 3.36 14.17 1.32
CA TRP A 140 2.85 15.51 1.62
C TRP A 140 1.72 15.52 2.66
N MET A 141 0.74 14.61 2.54
CA MET A 141 -0.50 14.62 3.33
C MET A 141 -0.36 13.92 4.69
N VAL A 142 0.39 12.82 4.75
CA VAL A 142 0.37 11.91 5.92
C VAL A 142 1.52 12.23 6.87
N HIS A 143 1.20 12.95 7.94
CA HIS A 143 2.09 13.27 9.07
C HIS A 143 1.24 13.54 10.31
N GLY A 144 1.82 13.38 11.50
CA GLY A 144 1.16 13.70 12.78
C GLY A 144 -0.01 12.79 13.15
N VAL A 145 -0.13 11.61 12.54
CA VAL A 145 -1.20 10.64 12.84
C VAL A 145 -0.76 9.78 14.03
N PRO A 146 -1.36 9.95 15.23
CA PRO A 146 -0.92 9.21 16.40
C PRO A 146 -1.15 7.69 16.24
N PRO A 147 -0.37 6.87 16.96
CA PRO A 147 -0.65 5.45 17.01
C PRO A 147 -2.00 5.19 17.68
N PHE A 148 -2.61 4.03 17.41
CA PHE A 148 -3.82 3.63 18.11
C PHE A 148 -3.59 3.55 19.63
N PRO A 149 -4.63 3.74 20.45
CA PRO A 149 -4.55 3.53 21.89
C PRO A 149 -3.90 2.18 22.24
N PHE A 150 -3.03 2.18 23.25
CA PHE A 150 -2.30 1.02 23.75
C PHE A 150 -1.22 0.41 22.84
N VAL A 151 -0.99 0.94 21.64
CA VAL A 151 0.09 0.43 20.76
C VAL A 151 1.45 0.62 21.42
N ARG A 152 1.74 1.78 22.00
CA ARG A 152 3.02 2.05 22.66
C ARG A 152 3.26 1.11 23.83
N GLU A 153 2.27 0.98 24.70
CA GLU A 153 2.30 0.15 25.90
C GLU A 153 2.42 -1.34 25.54
N SER A 154 1.80 -1.75 24.44
CA SER A 154 1.91 -3.11 23.92
C SER A 154 3.30 -3.38 23.35
N LEU A 155 3.86 -2.44 22.57
CA LEU A 155 5.22 -2.53 22.04
C LEU A 155 6.26 -2.61 23.15
N GLU A 156 6.15 -1.76 24.17
CA GLU A 156 7.04 -1.78 25.33
C GLU A 156 7.03 -3.15 26.02
N LYS A 157 5.84 -3.67 26.35
CA LYS A 157 5.70 -5.00 26.96
C LYS A 157 6.24 -6.12 26.08
N LEU A 158 5.93 -6.09 24.78
CA LEU A 158 6.39 -7.11 23.82
C LEU A 158 7.92 -7.09 23.65
N SER A 159 8.56 -5.91 23.69
CA SER A 159 9.99 -5.75 23.43
C SER A 159 10.87 -6.51 24.44
N HIS A 160 10.33 -6.82 25.62
CA HIS A 160 11.02 -7.62 26.62
C HIS A 160 11.11 -9.11 26.24
N VAL A 161 10.14 -9.63 25.50
CA VAL A 161 9.94 -11.07 25.25
C VAL A 161 10.04 -11.47 23.78
N ALA A 162 9.97 -10.52 22.84
CA ALA A 162 9.95 -10.80 21.41
C ALA A 162 10.84 -9.85 20.60
N ASP A 163 11.43 -10.37 19.53
CA ASP A 163 11.99 -9.59 18.45
C ASP A 163 10.84 -9.04 17.62
N ILE A 164 10.67 -7.72 17.62
CA ILE A 164 9.55 -7.07 16.93
C ILE A 164 10.05 -6.53 15.60
N ILE A 165 9.34 -6.82 14.51
CA ILE A 165 9.60 -6.24 13.19
C ILE A 165 8.33 -5.57 12.66
N VAL A 166 8.49 -4.46 11.94
CA VAL A 166 7.38 -3.86 11.19
C VAL A 166 7.33 -4.53 9.82
N VAL A 167 6.15 -4.98 9.41
CA VAL A 167 5.91 -5.69 8.15
C VAL A 167 4.76 -5.04 7.41
N SER A 168 5.03 -4.30 6.33
CA SER A 168 3.97 -3.55 5.64
C SER A 168 4.15 -3.49 4.11
N ALA A 169 3.05 -3.26 3.41
CA ALA A 169 3.01 -3.01 1.96
C ALA A 169 3.23 -1.52 1.60
N THR A 170 3.54 -0.69 2.59
CA THR A 170 3.86 0.73 2.44
C THR A 170 5.36 0.91 2.12
N PRO A 171 5.76 1.95 1.37
CA PRO A 171 7.18 2.27 1.14
C PRO A 171 7.96 2.35 2.45
N GLU A 172 9.13 1.70 2.50
CA GLU A 172 9.92 1.59 3.73
C GLU A 172 10.29 2.95 4.35
N GLU A 173 10.63 3.93 3.51
CA GLU A 173 10.97 5.28 3.98
C GLU A 173 9.79 6.00 4.65
N ALA A 174 8.56 5.77 4.17
CA ALA A 174 7.36 6.32 4.81
C ALA A 174 7.14 5.68 6.20
N LEU A 175 7.35 4.37 6.30
CA LEU A 175 7.25 3.65 7.58
C LEU A 175 8.29 4.15 8.59
N LYS A 176 9.57 4.26 8.20
CA LYS A 176 10.62 4.77 9.09
C LYS A 176 10.28 6.15 9.64
N ARG A 177 9.79 7.06 8.78
CA ARG A 177 9.36 8.39 9.18
C ARG A 177 8.19 8.35 10.17
N GLU A 178 7.11 7.63 9.85
CA GLU A 178 5.91 7.51 10.70
C GLU A 178 6.24 6.91 12.08
N TRP A 179 7.08 5.86 12.12
CA TRP A 179 7.47 5.21 13.37
C TRP A 179 8.42 6.08 14.21
N ALA A 180 9.37 6.76 13.57
CA ALA A 180 10.31 7.67 14.24
C ALA A 180 9.60 8.93 14.77
N GLU A 181 8.61 9.46 14.04
CA GLU A 181 7.81 10.62 14.45
C GLU A 181 7.16 10.43 15.84
N HIS A 182 6.76 9.19 16.14
CA HIS A 182 6.19 8.82 17.43
C HIS A 182 7.18 8.10 18.36
N GLY A 183 8.45 7.99 17.98
CA GLY A 183 9.50 7.32 18.73
C GLY A 183 9.17 5.86 19.05
N LEU A 184 8.43 5.18 18.17
CA LEU A 184 8.08 3.76 18.30
C LEU A 184 9.12 2.84 17.66
N ASP A 185 9.92 3.39 16.74
CA ASP A 185 11.07 2.74 16.10
C ASP A 185 12.06 2.14 17.11
N ARG A 186 12.20 2.74 18.30
CA ARG A 186 13.03 2.21 19.39
C ARG A 186 12.64 0.82 19.90
N TYR A 187 11.41 0.38 19.66
CA TYR A 187 10.90 -0.92 20.14
C TYR A 187 11.03 -2.04 19.12
N VAL A 188 11.46 -1.74 17.89
CA VAL A 188 11.50 -2.71 16.78
C VAL A 188 12.94 -2.95 16.30
N ARG A 189 13.23 -4.19 15.90
CA ARG A 189 14.52 -4.61 15.35
C ARG A 189 14.71 -4.21 13.88
N ALA A 190 13.62 -4.14 13.13
CA ALA A 190 13.63 -3.77 11.71
C ALA A 190 12.29 -3.21 11.24
N ILE A 191 12.33 -2.34 10.23
CA ILE A 191 11.16 -1.83 9.53
C ILE A 191 11.24 -2.29 8.07
N LEU A 192 10.32 -3.17 7.67
CA LEU A 192 10.34 -3.86 6.38
C LEU A 192 9.14 -3.42 5.54
N GLY A 193 9.41 -2.56 4.55
CA GLY A 193 8.41 -2.06 3.61
C GLY A 193 8.26 -2.93 2.35
N GLN A 194 7.45 -2.45 1.40
CA GLN A 194 7.16 -3.13 0.13
C GLN A 194 8.41 -3.51 -0.67
N GLU A 195 9.50 -2.75 -0.54
CA GLU A 195 10.77 -2.97 -1.25
C GLU A 195 11.53 -4.17 -0.69
N SER A 196 11.32 -4.48 0.59
CA SER A 196 12.06 -5.50 1.33
C SER A 196 11.55 -6.93 1.07
N GLY A 197 10.31 -7.10 0.60
CA GLY A 197 9.70 -8.40 0.33
C GLY A 197 8.21 -8.46 0.68
N THR A 198 7.67 -9.67 0.86
CA THR A 198 6.29 -9.87 1.31
C THR A 198 6.24 -10.17 2.82
N LYS A 199 5.08 -9.94 3.45
CA LYS A 199 4.85 -10.33 4.87
C LYS A 199 5.18 -11.80 5.14
N LYS A 200 4.91 -12.68 4.17
CA LYS A 200 5.25 -14.10 4.27
C LYS A 200 6.76 -14.33 4.28
N ASP A 201 7.50 -13.60 3.46
CA ASP A 201 8.96 -13.68 3.42
C ASP A 201 9.56 -13.20 4.75
N PHE A 202 9.01 -12.14 5.34
CA PHE A 202 9.48 -11.56 6.60
C PHE A 202 9.29 -12.48 7.81
N LEU A 203 8.17 -13.19 7.87
CA LEU A 203 7.92 -14.16 8.95
C LEU A 203 8.74 -15.44 8.82
N GLY A 204 9.34 -15.68 7.65
CA GLY A 204 10.28 -16.78 7.41
C GLY A 204 11.74 -16.43 7.75
N LEU A 205 12.02 -15.25 8.32
CA LEU A 205 13.37 -14.80 8.69
C LEU A 205 13.97 -15.50 9.93
N SER A 206 13.39 -16.63 10.36
CA SER A 206 13.81 -17.42 11.53
C SER A 206 15.05 -18.26 11.28
#